data_AF-A0A857DHH0-F1
#
_entry.id   AF-A0A857DHH0-F1
#
_cell.length_a   1.000
_cell.length_b   1.000
_cell.length_c   1.000
_cell.angle_alpha   90.00
_cell.angle_beta   90.00
_cell.angle_gamma   90.00
#
_symmetry.space_group_name_H-M   'P 1'
#
loop_
_entity.id
_entity.type
_entity.pdbx_description
1 polymer ?
#
loop_
_entity_poly.entity_id
_entity_poly.type
_entity_poly.pdbx_seq_one_letter_code
_entity_poly.pdbx_strand_id
1 'polypeptide(L)'
;MSVNSGNKEKGPRQEVSVSRRGFLKTGVAAAAMGVMGAIAAPSKMANAASASLTYQPAKGQWSKLRPVNNYGGASVRYAEINNQCLGTSKIVGPVIQTNEKDAGFALAFRGLLGDKAKYGIMTQGKRYPMAASFQIPMSPLAAMVSGKPSPDKFQIPDPEQMSQHIKDFGYYLRCDEVGIGVMPDYAYYKGTQAPPLGAYVSGAVPLQTPMTDVPIKDKLPYVICLAVEQHLETSMASTGYDGISVVQSMRSYHAAANAAVIMANYIRSLGYNARAQHYVNYEVVMTPCLIAAGMGELTRTGDSAAHPRIGFRHKSSAVTTDLPLVADKPIDFGMQDFCRVCKKCADNCPAQAITFDDDPIPHNGYLRWNTDSKKCAVFRCANDEGVNCGRCIKVCPWNSKEDSWFHEAGLWIGSKGETASTFLKTIDDMFGYGTEDLTQYQWWLEWPENYKFQIPAVPTVPAK
;
A
#
# COMPACT_ATOMS: atom_id res chain seq x y z
N MET A 1 -67.63 16.03 -9.21
CA MET A 1 -66.93 15.00 -8.42
C MET A 1 -65.80 14.49 -9.33
N SER A 2 -64.59 15.08 -9.39
CA SER A 2 -63.51 15.11 -8.38
C SER A 2 -63.48 13.78 -7.61
N VAL A 3 -62.43 12.96 -7.66
CA VAL A 3 -61.03 13.14 -7.18
C VAL A 3 -60.18 12.05 -7.89
N ASN A 4 -59.13 12.29 -8.67
CA ASN A 4 -57.76 12.82 -8.42
C ASN A 4 -56.94 12.06 -7.35
N SER A 5 -56.16 11.05 -7.75
CA SER A 5 -55.04 10.52 -6.93
C SER A 5 -53.74 10.66 -7.72
N GLY A 6 -52.98 11.69 -7.35
CA GLY A 6 -51.80 12.17 -8.05
C GLY A 6 -50.58 11.27 -7.94
N ASN A 7 -49.92 11.12 -9.07
CA ASN A 7 -48.54 10.68 -9.21
C ASN A 7 -47.64 11.84 -8.74
N LYS A 8 -46.95 11.70 -7.60
CA LYS A 8 -45.92 12.66 -7.19
C LYS A 8 -44.60 12.25 -7.86
N GLU A 9 -44.30 12.90 -8.99
CA GLU A 9 -42.93 13.00 -9.50
C GLU A 9 -42.07 13.66 -8.42
N LYS A 10 -41.05 12.93 -7.95
CA LYS A 10 -39.96 13.54 -7.17
C LYS A 10 -39.07 14.27 -8.16
N GLY A 11 -39.14 15.60 -8.16
CA GLY A 11 -38.18 16.46 -8.86
C GLY A 11 -36.74 16.18 -8.40
N PRO A 12 -35.73 16.58 -9.20
CA PRO A 12 -34.34 16.31 -8.89
C PRO A 12 -33.97 16.96 -7.56
N ARG A 13 -33.41 16.16 -6.63
CA ARG A 13 -32.70 16.71 -5.47
C ARG A 13 -31.51 17.50 -6.01
N GLN A 14 -31.58 18.83 -5.92
CA GLN A 14 -30.37 19.66 -5.97
C GLN A 14 -29.50 19.26 -4.77
N GLU A 15 -28.47 18.45 -5.02
CA GLU A 15 -27.33 18.40 -4.11
C GLU A 15 -26.69 19.79 -4.12
N VAL A 16 -26.76 20.47 -2.99
CA VAL A 16 -26.05 21.73 -2.78
C VAL A 16 -24.56 21.38 -2.70
N SER A 17 -23.86 21.36 -3.83
CA SER A 17 -22.41 21.23 -3.86
C SER A 17 -21.80 22.62 -3.65
N VAL A 18 -21.14 22.80 -2.50
CA VAL A 18 -20.35 24.00 -2.25
C VAL A 18 -19.03 23.81 -3.00
N SER A 19 -18.77 24.64 -4.01
CA SER A 19 -17.48 24.57 -4.72
C SER A 19 -16.31 24.74 -3.75
N ARG A 20 -15.22 24.00 -3.93
CA ARG A 20 -13.98 24.07 -3.12
C ARG A 20 -13.50 25.52 -2.94
N ARG A 21 -13.59 26.35 -3.99
CA ARG A 21 -13.27 27.80 -3.94
C ARG A 21 -14.25 28.61 -3.09
N GLY A 22 -15.53 28.25 -3.06
CA GLY A 22 -16.54 28.89 -2.22
C GLY A 22 -16.32 28.64 -0.73
N PHE A 23 -16.03 27.39 -0.35
CA PHE A 23 -15.73 27.03 1.04
C PHE A 23 -14.43 27.70 1.54
N LEU A 24 -13.38 27.75 0.71
CA LEU A 24 -12.12 28.39 1.10
C LEU A 24 -12.28 29.91 1.32
N LYS A 25 -13.16 30.57 0.55
CA LYS A 25 -13.46 32.00 0.73
C LYS A 25 -14.28 32.28 2.00
N THR A 26 -15.16 31.36 2.40
CA THR A 26 -15.93 31.49 3.66
C THR A 26 -15.15 30.99 4.88
N GLY A 27 -14.22 30.05 4.71
CA GLY A 27 -13.42 29.45 5.79
C GLY A 27 -12.42 30.41 6.44
N VAL A 28 -11.96 31.44 5.72
CA VAL A 28 -11.11 32.51 6.29
C VAL A 28 -11.86 33.30 7.39
N ALA A 29 -13.19 33.32 7.36
CA ALA A 29 -14.00 33.94 8.42
C ALA A 29 -14.28 33.01 9.61
N ALA A 30 -14.18 31.69 9.45
CA ALA A 30 -14.50 30.71 10.49
C ALA A 30 -13.31 30.32 11.39
N ALA A 31 -12.08 30.59 10.95
CA ALA A 31 -10.86 30.33 11.74
C ALA A 31 -10.75 31.16 13.04
N ALA A 32 -11.67 32.11 13.28
CA ALA A 32 -11.73 32.92 14.48
C ALA A 32 -12.53 32.30 15.65
N MET A 33 -13.21 31.16 15.47
CA MET A 33 -13.99 30.54 16.55
C MET A 33 -13.45 29.17 16.93
N GLY A 34 -12.68 29.16 18.04
CA GLY A 34 -12.13 27.96 18.64
C GLY A 34 -13.19 26.98 19.09
N VAL A 35 -12.95 25.70 18.83
CA VAL A 35 -13.64 24.59 19.49
C VAL A 35 -12.56 23.69 20.11
N MET A 36 -12.09 24.08 21.30
CA MET A 36 -11.49 23.13 22.24
C MET A 36 -12.64 22.49 23.02
N GLY A 37 -13.16 21.38 22.50
CA GLY A 37 -14.06 20.48 23.22
C GLY A 37 -13.31 19.19 23.51
N ALA A 38 -13.05 18.91 24.78
CA ALA A 38 -12.44 17.66 25.23
C ALA A 38 -13.35 16.47 24.85
N ILE A 39 -12.95 15.68 23.86
CA ILE A 39 -13.61 14.42 23.52
C ILE A 39 -12.96 13.34 24.38
N ALA A 40 -13.70 12.86 25.38
CA ALA A 40 -13.35 11.65 26.12
C ALA A 40 -13.51 10.43 25.18
N ALA A 41 -12.45 9.63 25.05
CA ALA A 41 -12.44 8.45 24.19
C ALA A 41 -13.38 7.33 24.73
N PRO A 42 -14.20 6.67 23.89
CA PRO A 42 -14.97 5.50 24.31
C PRO A 42 -14.08 4.29 24.62
N SER A 43 -14.38 3.65 25.75
CA SER A 43 -13.58 2.65 26.45
C SER A 43 -13.74 1.20 25.92
N LYS A 44 -13.55 0.94 24.63
CA LYS A 44 -13.68 -0.43 24.08
C LYS A 44 -12.58 -0.86 23.11
N MET A 45 -11.32 -0.69 23.49
CA MET A 45 -10.26 -1.70 23.26
C MET A 45 -9.17 -1.44 24.31
N ALA A 46 -8.77 -2.46 25.06
CA ALA A 46 -7.65 -2.35 25.98
C ALA A 46 -6.36 -2.05 25.17
N ASN A 47 -5.78 -0.90 25.48
CA ASN A 47 -4.66 -0.24 24.81
C ASN A 47 -3.42 -1.12 24.64
N ALA A 48 -3.04 -1.43 23.39
CA ALA A 48 -1.65 -1.71 23.03
C ALA A 48 -0.84 -0.40 22.83
N ALA A 49 -1.54 0.73 22.64
CA ALA A 49 -0.96 2.05 22.62
C ALA A 49 -0.99 2.64 24.03
N SER A 50 0.16 2.59 24.73
CA SER A 50 0.37 3.35 25.95
C SER A 50 0.00 4.82 25.73
N ALA A 51 -0.74 5.41 26.67
CA ALA A 51 -1.07 6.83 26.68
C ALA A 51 0.23 7.63 26.52
N SER A 52 0.45 8.20 25.33
CA SER A 52 1.57 9.08 24.99
C SER A 52 2.92 8.60 25.54
N LEU A 53 3.49 7.54 24.95
CA LEU A 53 4.93 7.35 25.03
C LEU A 53 5.58 8.54 24.32
N THR A 54 6.16 9.47 25.08
CA THR A 54 7.21 10.36 24.58
C THR A 54 8.34 9.48 24.04
N TYR A 55 8.29 9.17 22.75
CA TYR A 55 9.36 8.49 22.06
C TYR A 55 10.48 9.51 21.85
N GLN A 56 11.56 9.33 22.60
CA GLN A 56 12.82 9.99 22.32
C GLN A 56 13.67 8.98 21.54
N PRO A 57 13.89 9.22 20.24
CA PRO A 57 14.69 8.35 19.41
C PRO A 57 16.14 8.36 19.90
N ALA A 58 16.82 7.23 19.78
CA ALA A 58 18.25 7.15 20.05
C ALA A 58 19.04 8.05 19.07
N LYS A 59 20.25 8.43 19.46
CA LYS A 59 21.03 9.45 18.75
C LYS A 59 21.47 8.91 17.39
N GLY A 60 20.87 9.42 16.30
CA GLY A 60 21.15 8.92 14.95
C GLY A 60 20.05 8.01 14.39
N GLN A 61 18.97 7.74 15.11
CA GLN A 61 17.82 7.06 14.50
C GLN A 61 17.14 7.87 13.39
N TRP A 62 17.30 9.19 13.37
CA TRP A 62 16.77 10.04 12.31
C TRP A 62 17.77 10.34 11.22
N SER A 63 17.29 10.36 9.98
CA SER A 63 18.05 10.77 8.81
C SER A 63 18.57 12.20 8.93
N LYS A 64 19.78 12.48 8.42
CA LYS A 64 20.28 13.84 8.21
C LYS A 64 19.60 14.52 7.01
N LEU A 65 19.24 13.75 5.98
CA LEU A 65 18.51 14.26 4.81
C LEU A 65 17.04 14.57 5.12
N ARG A 66 16.46 13.88 6.09
CA ARG A 66 15.11 14.09 6.64
C ARG A 66 15.16 14.11 8.18
N PRO A 67 15.63 15.22 8.78
CA PRO A 67 15.85 15.30 10.24
C PRO A 67 14.57 15.39 11.05
N VAL A 68 13.44 15.66 10.39
CA VAL A 68 12.11 15.69 10.98
C VAL A 68 11.26 14.68 10.25
N ASN A 69 10.65 13.75 10.99
CA ASN A 69 9.67 12.84 10.41
C ASN A 69 8.48 13.63 9.90
N ASN A 70 8.16 13.43 8.63
CA ASN A 70 7.01 14.06 8.03
C ASN A 70 5.84 13.08 8.01
N TYR A 71 4.97 13.18 9.01
CA TYR A 71 3.71 12.44 9.07
C TYR A 71 2.53 13.23 8.46
N GLY A 72 2.83 14.32 7.74
CA GLY A 72 1.82 15.29 7.32
C GLY A 72 1.13 15.89 8.54
N GLY A 73 -0.19 16.05 8.46
CA GLY A 73 -1.00 16.52 9.59
C GLY A 73 -1.33 15.46 10.65
N ALA A 74 -0.96 14.19 10.44
CA ALA A 74 -1.37 13.10 11.34
C ALA A 74 -0.78 13.25 12.74
N SER A 75 -1.59 12.97 13.76
CA SER A 75 -1.10 12.85 15.15
C SER A 75 -0.62 11.43 15.37
N VAL A 76 0.70 11.25 15.56
CA VAL A 76 1.31 9.91 15.69
C VAL A 76 1.69 9.61 17.15
N ARG A 77 1.33 8.40 17.60
CA ARG A 77 1.82 7.73 18.80
C ARG A 77 2.70 6.55 18.38
N TYR A 78 3.50 6.04 19.31
CA TYR A 78 4.33 4.86 19.08
C TYR A 78 3.82 3.67 19.89
N ALA A 79 3.84 2.49 19.27
CA ALA A 79 3.55 1.22 19.90
C ALA A 79 4.86 0.47 20.18
N GLU A 80 4.87 -0.35 21.23
CA GLU A 80 6.04 -1.16 21.58
C GLU A 80 6.21 -2.34 20.64
N ILE A 81 7.47 -2.70 20.35
CA ILE A 81 7.80 -3.92 19.62
C ILE A 81 7.55 -5.10 20.55
N ASN A 82 6.61 -5.98 20.20
CA ASN A 82 6.26 -7.14 21.00
C ASN A 82 5.64 -8.25 20.14
N ASN A 83 5.41 -9.43 20.75
CA ASN A 83 4.82 -10.60 20.08
C ASN A 83 3.29 -10.70 20.25
N GLN A 84 2.66 -9.73 20.89
CA GLN A 84 1.21 -9.70 21.15
C GLN A 84 0.45 -8.87 20.11
N CYS A 85 1.13 -7.97 19.39
CA CYS A 85 0.53 -7.12 18.36
C CYS A 85 1.46 -6.94 17.17
N LEU A 86 0.89 -6.79 15.97
CA LEU A 86 1.53 -6.22 14.80
C LEU A 86 1.16 -4.73 14.73
N GLY A 87 2.01 -3.88 15.30
CA GLY A 87 1.67 -2.46 15.51
C GLY A 87 0.44 -2.34 16.39
N THR A 88 -0.65 -1.77 15.85
CA THR A 88 -1.94 -1.63 16.55
C THR A 88 -2.89 -2.81 16.37
N SER A 89 -2.55 -3.79 15.52
CA SER A 89 -3.38 -4.98 15.27
C SER A 89 -3.02 -6.11 16.24
N LYS A 90 -3.97 -6.52 17.08
CA LYS A 90 -3.77 -7.60 18.06
C LYS A 90 -3.52 -8.95 17.40
N ILE A 91 -2.52 -9.68 17.87
CA ILE A 91 -2.28 -11.10 17.56
C ILE A 91 -3.16 -11.93 18.50
N VAL A 92 -4.02 -12.75 17.94
CA VAL A 92 -5.03 -13.56 18.62
C VAL A 92 -4.78 -15.07 18.51
N GLY A 93 -3.74 -15.47 17.77
CA GLY A 93 -3.32 -16.85 17.63
C GLY A 93 -2.05 -16.98 16.78
N PRO A 94 -1.60 -18.20 16.47
CA PRO A 94 -0.46 -18.42 15.59
C PRO A 94 -0.69 -17.81 14.21
N VAL A 95 0.26 -17.01 13.73
CA VAL A 95 0.24 -16.48 12.36
C VAL A 95 0.90 -17.50 11.45
N ILE A 96 0.13 -18.08 10.52
CA ILE A 96 0.62 -19.12 9.63
C ILE A 96 1.26 -18.47 8.42
N GLN A 97 2.52 -18.83 8.13
CA GLN A 97 3.22 -18.39 6.93
C GLN A 97 2.53 -18.94 5.69
N THR A 98 2.06 -18.05 4.82
CA THR A 98 1.41 -18.42 3.56
C THR A 98 2.44 -18.78 2.51
N ASN A 99 2.06 -19.46 1.44
CA ASN A 99 2.91 -19.63 0.27
C ASN A 99 2.63 -18.52 -0.75
N GLU A 100 3.67 -18.04 -1.45
CA GLU A 100 3.52 -17.01 -2.48
C GLU A 100 2.52 -17.43 -3.57
N LYS A 101 2.51 -18.73 -3.94
CA LYS A 101 1.63 -19.25 -5.01
C LYS A 101 0.15 -19.10 -4.68
N ASP A 102 -0.20 -18.98 -3.40
CA ASP A 102 -1.58 -18.86 -2.93
C ASP A 102 -2.10 -17.41 -2.98
N ALA A 103 -1.24 -16.45 -3.34
CA ALA A 103 -1.64 -15.08 -3.59
C ALA A 103 -2.55 -14.97 -4.83
N GLY A 104 -3.49 -14.01 -4.82
CA GLY A 104 -4.50 -13.87 -5.87
C GLY A 104 -3.94 -13.80 -7.30
N PHE A 105 -2.83 -13.10 -7.52
CA PHE A 105 -2.20 -13.05 -8.84
C PHE A 105 -1.54 -14.35 -9.28
N ALA A 106 -0.93 -15.10 -8.36
CA ALA A 106 -0.37 -16.40 -8.65
C ALA A 106 -1.48 -17.45 -8.90
N LEU A 107 -2.62 -17.35 -8.20
CA LEU A 107 -3.82 -18.12 -8.52
C LEU A 107 -4.34 -17.80 -9.93
N ALA A 108 -4.43 -16.52 -10.30
CA ALA A 108 -4.84 -16.10 -11.64
C ALA A 108 -3.90 -16.63 -12.73
N PHE A 109 -2.58 -16.43 -12.56
CA PHE A 109 -1.56 -16.89 -13.51
C PHE A 109 -1.63 -18.40 -13.76
N ARG A 110 -1.93 -19.19 -12.72
CA ARG A 110 -2.09 -20.66 -12.81
C ARG A 110 -3.45 -21.10 -13.37
N GLY A 111 -4.34 -20.17 -13.73
CA GLY A 111 -5.68 -20.48 -14.24
C GLY A 111 -6.72 -20.83 -13.18
N LEU A 112 -6.37 -20.75 -11.89
CA LEU A 112 -7.26 -21.13 -10.80
C LEU A 112 -8.35 -20.10 -10.51
N LEU A 113 -8.29 -18.92 -11.14
CA LEU A 113 -9.31 -17.87 -11.08
C LEU A 113 -9.98 -17.61 -12.44
N GLY A 114 -9.92 -18.61 -13.35
CA GLY A 114 -10.52 -18.55 -14.68
C GLY A 114 -9.61 -17.98 -15.76
N ASP A 115 -9.91 -18.37 -17.01
CA ASP A 115 -9.06 -18.06 -18.17
C ASP A 115 -8.92 -16.55 -18.41
N LYS A 116 -9.99 -15.78 -18.25
CA LYS A 116 -9.92 -14.32 -18.43
C LYS A 116 -8.89 -13.70 -17.49
N ALA A 117 -8.85 -14.12 -16.21
CA ALA A 117 -7.86 -13.63 -15.26
C ALA A 117 -6.44 -14.09 -15.63
N LYS A 118 -6.29 -15.35 -16.06
CA LYS A 118 -5.00 -15.91 -16.51
C LYS A 118 -4.41 -15.17 -17.69
N TYR A 119 -5.18 -14.96 -18.75
CA TYR A 119 -4.70 -14.24 -19.93
C TYR A 119 -4.56 -12.74 -19.65
N GLY A 120 -5.43 -12.18 -18.80
CA GLY A 120 -5.39 -10.77 -18.41
C GLY A 120 -4.10 -10.37 -17.70
N ILE A 121 -3.60 -11.19 -16.77
CA ILE A 121 -2.33 -10.90 -16.08
C ILE A 121 -1.12 -10.95 -17.03
N MET A 122 -1.15 -11.81 -18.05
CA MET A 122 -0.06 -11.98 -19.03
C MET A 122 -0.07 -10.92 -20.15
N THR A 123 -1.15 -10.15 -20.28
CA THR A 123 -1.35 -9.23 -21.40
C THR A 123 -1.33 -7.75 -21.00
N GLN A 124 -1.00 -7.42 -19.75
CA GLN A 124 -0.97 -6.04 -19.25
C GLN A 124 -0.20 -5.08 -20.16
N GLY A 125 1.02 -5.43 -20.56
CA GLY A 125 1.84 -4.63 -21.46
C GLY A 125 1.30 -4.50 -22.89
N LYS A 126 0.48 -5.47 -23.34
CA LYS A 126 -0.20 -5.41 -24.65
C LYS A 126 -1.45 -4.52 -24.60
N ARG A 127 -2.11 -4.49 -23.45
CA ARG A 127 -3.35 -3.74 -23.21
C ARG A 127 -3.11 -2.25 -22.97
N TYR A 128 -1.91 -1.90 -22.49
CA TYR A 128 -1.50 -0.51 -22.32
C TYR A 128 0.00 -0.33 -22.58
N PRO A 129 0.41 0.38 -23.65
CA PRO A 129 1.82 0.48 -24.07
C PRO A 129 2.77 0.96 -22.98
N MET A 130 2.36 1.94 -22.17
CA MET A 130 3.20 2.46 -21.09
C MET A 130 3.45 1.44 -19.97
N ALA A 131 2.58 0.44 -19.80
CA ALA A 131 2.83 -0.63 -18.82
C ALA A 131 4.05 -1.48 -19.21
N ALA A 132 4.16 -1.85 -20.49
CA ALA A 132 5.28 -2.63 -21.01
C ALA A 132 6.61 -1.89 -20.85
N SER A 133 6.63 -0.57 -21.09
CA SER A 133 7.85 0.25 -20.98
C SER A 133 8.42 0.34 -19.56
N PHE A 134 7.63 0.05 -18.52
CA PHE A 134 8.17 -0.12 -17.16
C PHE A 134 8.48 -1.58 -16.80
N GLN A 135 7.68 -2.53 -17.28
CA GLN A 135 7.86 -3.96 -16.95
C GLN A 135 9.15 -4.55 -17.52
N ILE A 136 9.49 -4.22 -18.77
CA ILE A 136 10.68 -4.76 -19.44
C ILE A 136 11.98 -4.34 -18.71
N PRO A 137 12.21 -3.05 -18.38
CA PRO A 137 13.41 -2.65 -17.64
C PRO A 137 13.54 -3.25 -16.23
N MET A 138 12.43 -3.61 -15.58
CA MET A 138 12.48 -4.28 -14.27
C MET A 138 12.84 -5.77 -14.35
N SER A 139 12.75 -6.37 -15.54
CA SER A 139 12.95 -7.81 -15.75
C SER A 139 14.28 -8.35 -15.20
N PRO A 140 15.44 -7.70 -15.45
CA PRO A 140 16.73 -8.18 -14.95
C PRO A 140 16.88 -8.15 -13.43
N LEU A 141 16.10 -7.31 -12.73
CA LEU A 141 16.20 -7.15 -11.28
C LEU A 141 15.84 -8.42 -10.53
N ALA A 142 15.02 -9.32 -11.12
CA ALA A 142 14.63 -10.59 -10.52
C ALA A 142 15.82 -11.45 -10.05
N ALA A 143 16.93 -11.39 -10.80
CA ALA A 143 18.15 -12.15 -10.53
C ALA A 143 19.15 -11.40 -9.63
N MET A 144 18.90 -10.13 -9.31
CA MET A 144 19.83 -9.26 -8.57
C MET A 144 19.47 -9.13 -7.08
N VAL A 145 18.54 -9.95 -6.60
CA VAL A 145 18.01 -9.87 -5.23
C VAL A 145 18.98 -10.32 -4.15
N SER A 146 19.81 -11.33 -4.44
CA SER A 146 20.72 -11.96 -3.49
C SER A 146 22.13 -12.06 -4.05
N GLY A 147 23.08 -12.40 -3.18
CA GLY A 147 24.50 -12.56 -3.52
C GLY A 147 25.30 -12.92 -2.28
N LYS A 148 26.55 -13.35 -2.45
CA LYS A 148 27.45 -13.60 -1.32
C LYS A 148 27.94 -12.26 -0.73
N PRO A 149 27.95 -12.08 0.60
CA PRO A 149 28.62 -10.94 1.21
C PRO A 149 30.13 -10.96 0.92
N SER A 150 30.75 -9.79 0.92
CA SER A 150 32.20 -9.64 0.85
C SER A 150 32.86 -10.45 1.99
N PRO A 151 33.90 -11.26 1.70
CA PRO A 151 34.65 -11.94 2.75
C PRO A 151 35.39 -10.93 3.65
N ASP A 152 35.79 -9.80 3.08
CA ASP A 152 36.44 -8.70 3.78
C ASP A 152 35.37 -7.77 4.34
N LYS A 153 35.15 -7.82 5.65
CA LYS A 153 34.21 -6.95 6.35
C LYS A 153 34.80 -5.56 6.51
N PHE A 154 34.05 -4.55 6.06
CA PHE A 154 34.40 -3.16 6.33
C PHE A 154 34.13 -2.83 7.80
N GLN A 155 34.95 -1.95 8.37
CA GLN A 155 34.63 -1.35 9.66
C GLN A 155 33.40 -0.44 9.49
N ILE A 156 32.35 -0.73 10.26
CA ILE A 156 31.12 0.06 10.29
C ILE A 156 31.03 0.83 11.61
N PRO A 157 30.30 1.96 11.66
CA PRO A 157 30.02 2.65 12.92
C PRO A 157 29.07 1.83 13.82
N ASP A 158 28.76 2.35 15.01
CA ASP A 158 27.76 1.74 15.88
C ASP A 158 26.36 1.65 15.20
N PRO A 159 25.46 0.78 15.70
CA PRO A 159 24.16 0.58 15.08
C PRO A 159 23.29 1.84 14.96
N GLU A 160 23.42 2.82 15.86
CA GLU A 160 22.62 4.06 15.81
C GLU A 160 23.05 4.90 14.61
N GLN A 161 24.36 5.13 14.47
CA GLN A 161 24.94 5.83 13.32
C GLN A 161 24.75 5.05 12.02
N MET A 162 24.84 3.72 12.05
CA MET A 162 24.59 2.90 10.87
C MET A 162 23.14 2.99 10.40
N SER A 163 22.19 3.06 11.34
CA SER A 163 20.78 3.26 11.03
C SER A 163 20.51 4.63 10.41
N GLN A 164 21.15 5.69 10.92
CA GLN A 164 21.15 7.00 10.29
C GLN A 164 21.60 6.93 8.84
N HIS A 165 22.76 6.29 8.63
CA HIS A 165 23.40 6.18 7.34
C HIS A 165 22.54 5.41 6.34
N ILE A 166 21.95 4.28 6.74
CA ILE A 166 21.06 3.50 5.87
C ILE A 166 19.81 4.29 5.47
N LYS A 167 19.22 5.05 6.40
CA LYS A 167 18.08 5.92 6.08
C LYS A 167 18.48 7.04 5.11
N ASP A 168 19.59 7.72 5.39
CA ASP A 168 20.17 8.73 4.51
C ASP A 168 20.44 8.17 3.11
N PHE A 169 20.97 6.96 3.03
CA PHE A 169 21.21 6.30 1.76
C PHE A 169 19.91 6.00 1.01
N GLY A 170 18.87 5.52 1.69
CA GLY A 170 17.55 5.33 1.08
C GLY A 170 16.96 6.64 0.53
N TYR A 171 17.04 7.74 1.27
CA TYR A 171 16.60 9.05 0.80
C TYR A 171 17.45 9.58 -0.37
N TYR A 172 18.77 9.37 -0.32
CA TYR A 172 19.68 9.67 -1.43
C TYR A 172 19.29 8.89 -2.71
N LEU A 173 18.84 7.64 -2.56
CA LEU A 173 18.30 6.81 -3.64
C LEU A 173 16.87 7.19 -4.07
N ARG A 174 16.35 8.33 -3.59
CA ARG A 174 15.04 8.91 -3.94
C ARG A 174 13.84 8.10 -3.44
N CYS A 175 14.00 7.38 -2.33
CA CYS A 175 12.84 6.89 -1.59
C CYS A 175 12.15 8.05 -0.87
N ASP A 176 10.82 8.03 -0.84
CA ASP A 176 10.01 9.06 -0.17
C ASP A 176 9.91 8.80 1.32
N GLU A 177 9.96 7.53 1.73
CA GLU A 177 10.00 7.11 3.14
C GLU A 177 10.93 5.90 3.31
N VAL A 178 11.65 5.88 4.43
CA VAL A 178 12.56 4.80 4.82
C VAL A 178 12.37 4.47 6.29
N GLY A 179 12.11 3.20 6.60
CA GLY A 179 11.97 2.69 7.95
C GLY A 179 12.79 1.43 8.16
N ILE A 180 13.22 1.19 9.40
CA ILE A 180 13.95 -0.01 9.80
C ILE A 180 13.11 -0.74 10.83
N GLY A 181 12.80 -2.02 10.59
CA GLY A 181 12.04 -2.85 11.51
C GLY A 181 12.83 -4.07 11.97
N VAL A 182 12.46 -4.60 13.14
CA VAL A 182 12.76 -6.00 13.47
C VAL A 182 11.90 -6.86 12.55
N MET A 183 12.51 -7.77 11.81
CA MET A 183 11.81 -8.59 10.81
C MET A 183 10.86 -9.58 11.50
N PRO A 184 9.53 -9.49 11.30
CA PRO A 184 8.62 -10.46 11.88
C PRO A 184 8.80 -11.81 11.17
N ASP A 185 9.09 -12.88 11.92
CA ASP A 185 9.35 -14.20 11.32
C ASP A 185 8.19 -14.69 10.44
N TYR A 186 6.96 -14.45 10.89
CA TYR A 186 5.74 -14.84 10.17
C TYR A 186 5.50 -14.03 8.89
N ALA A 187 6.22 -12.92 8.67
CA ALA A 187 6.12 -12.13 7.46
C ALA A 187 6.88 -12.76 6.29
N TYR A 188 7.81 -13.70 6.53
CA TYR A 188 8.34 -14.55 5.47
C TYR A 188 7.24 -15.46 4.93
N TYR A 189 7.22 -15.70 3.63
CA TYR A 189 6.44 -16.80 3.09
C TYR A 189 6.99 -18.15 3.59
N LYS A 190 6.14 -19.17 3.62
CA LYS A 190 6.58 -20.56 3.82
C LYS A 190 7.44 -21.03 2.66
N GLY A 191 7.09 -20.59 1.45
CA GLY A 191 7.81 -20.87 0.22
C GLY A 191 7.37 -19.93 -0.89
N THR A 192 8.23 -19.80 -1.89
CA THR A 192 8.03 -18.99 -3.08
C THR A 192 7.94 -19.87 -4.31
N GLN A 193 7.33 -19.34 -5.36
CA GLN A 193 7.38 -19.99 -6.67
C GLN A 193 8.69 -19.64 -7.39
N ALA A 194 9.27 -20.60 -8.10
CA ALA A 194 10.45 -20.41 -8.93
C ALA A 194 10.19 -20.92 -10.36
N PRO A 195 10.41 -20.10 -11.41
CA PRO A 195 10.70 -18.65 -11.39
C PRO A 195 9.62 -17.81 -10.67
N PRO A 196 9.96 -16.62 -10.14
CA PRO A 196 8.97 -15.78 -9.46
C PRO A 196 7.94 -15.22 -10.45
N LEU A 197 6.70 -14.94 -10.00
CA LEU A 197 5.63 -14.47 -10.88
C LEU A 197 6.02 -13.22 -11.70
N GLY A 198 6.77 -12.32 -11.09
CA GLY A 198 7.25 -11.12 -11.75
C GLY A 198 8.12 -11.42 -12.98
N ALA A 199 8.91 -12.50 -12.95
CA ALA A 199 9.74 -12.92 -14.08
C ALA A 199 8.91 -13.38 -15.28
N TYR A 200 7.74 -14.00 -15.05
CA TYR A 200 6.81 -14.33 -16.13
C TYR A 200 6.15 -13.09 -16.71
N VAL A 201 5.64 -12.21 -15.85
CA VAL A 201 4.91 -11.00 -16.26
C VAL A 201 5.84 -9.99 -16.95
N SER A 202 7.12 -9.94 -16.58
CA SER A 202 8.13 -9.09 -17.23
C SER A 202 8.72 -9.70 -18.50
N GLY A 203 8.40 -10.97 -18.81
CA GLY A 203 8.99 -11.71 -19.93
C GLY A 203 10.45 -12.13 -19.71
N ALA A 204 10.94 -12.16 -18.47
CA ALA A 204 12.27 -12.69 -18.13
C ALA A 204 12.39 -14.20 -18.44
N VAL A 205 11.27 -14.92 -18.36
CA VAL A 205 11.17 -16.36 -18.65
C VAL A 205 9.96 -16.65 -19.55
N PRO A 206 10.02 -17.70 -20.39
CA PRO A 206 8.86 -18.15 -21.15
C PRO A 206 7.65 -18.49 -20.26
N LEU A 207 6.43 -18.22 -20.73
CA LEU A 207 5.20 -18.51 -19.99
C LEU A 207 4.99 -20.01 -19.72
N GLN A 208 5.65 -20.88 -20.48
CA GLN A 208 5.58 -22.33 -20.36
C GLN A 208 6.62 -22.91 -19.38
N THR A 209 7.53 -22.08 -18.86
CA THR A 209 8.55 -22.55 -17.92
C THR A 209 7.87 -23.17 -16.68
N PRO A 210 8.19 -24.43 -16.33
CA PRO A 210 7.59 -25.09 -15.17
C PRO A 210 7.85 -24.32 -13.89
N MET A 211 6.83 -24.23 -13.05
CA MET A 211 6.90 -23.58 -11.76
C MET A 211 7.17 -24.63 -10.67
N THR A 212 8.16 -24.38 -9.83
CA THR A 212 8.45 -25.19 -8.64
C THR A 212 8.21 -24.38 -7.37
N ASP A 213 7.93 -25.07 -6.27
CA ASP A 213 7.76 -24.45 -4.95
C ASP A 213 9.08 -24.59 -4.17
N VAL A 214 9.62 -23.47 -3.72
CA VAL A 214 10.94 -23.39 -3.05
C VAL A 214 10.72 -22.89 -1.63
N PRO A 215 11.06 -23.69 -0.60
CA PRO A 215 10.94 -23.25 0.79
C PRO A 215 11.95 -22.15 1.11
N ILE A 216 11.53 -21.15 1.87
CA ILE A 216 12.45 -20.11 2.39
C ILE A 216 13.15 -20.66 3.63
N LYS A 217 14.49 -20.66 3.61
CA LYS A 217 15.34 -21.12 4.71
C LYS A 217 16.14 -20.00 5.35
N ASP A 218 16.60 -19.05 4.53
CA ASP A 218 17.49 -17.98 4.96
C ASP A 218 16.67 -16.77 5.44
N LYS A 219 16.36 -16.75 6.73
CA LYS A 219 15.65 -15.65 7.39
C LYS A 219 16.65 -14.72 8.08
N LEU A 220 16.45 -13.41 7.92
CA LEU A 220 17.35 -12.36 8.41
C LEU A 220 16.61 -11.48 9.44
N PRO A 221 17.31 -10.96 10.46
CA PRO A 221 16.68 -10.39 11.65
C PRO A 221 16.12 -8.97 11.45
N TYR A 222 16.62 -8.21 10.46
CA TYR A 222 16.17 -6.85 10.21
C TYR A 222 15.55 -6.71 8.83
N VAL A 223 14.64 -5.75 8.71
CA VAL A 223 14.05 -5.32 7.45
C VAL A 223 14.17 -3.81 7.31
N ILE A 224 14.74 -3.36 6.20
CA ILE A 224 14.77 -1.95 5.80
C ILE A 224 13.69 -1.77 4.76
N CYS A 225 12.61 -1.07 5.09
CA CYS A 225 11.52 -0.80 4.17
C CYS A 225 11.76 0.51 3.43
N LEU A 226 11.52 0.49 2.12
CA LEU A 226 11.71 1.60 1.20
C LEU A 226 10.39 1.84 0.48
N ALA A 227 9.82 3.04 0.57
CA ALA A 227 8.58 3.39 -0.12
C ALA A 227 8.80 4.53 -1.12
N VAL A 228 8.14 4.42 -2.27
CA VAL A 228 8.09 5.47 -3.29
C VAL A 228 6.63 5.79 -3.60
N GLU A 229 6.29 7.07 -3.58
CA GLU A 229 4.96 7.58 -3.85
C GLU A 229 4.56 7.42 -5.32
N GLN A 230 3.28 7.08 -5.52
CA GLN A 230 2.64 7.25 -6.82
C GLN A 230 2.38 8.74 -7.07
N HIS A 231 2.42 9.17 -8.33
CA HIS A 231 2.32 10.58 -8.69
C HIS A 231 0.93 11.12 -8.34
N LEU A 232 0.87 12.15 -7.50
CA LEU A 232 -0.37 12.67 -6.93
C LEU A 232 -1.30 13.21 -8.01
N GLU A 233 -0.83 14.13 -8.84
CA GLU A 233 -1.60 14.81 -9.88
C GLU A 233 -2.20 13.81 -10.87
N THR A 234 -1.40 12.82 -11.28
CA THR A 234 -1.89 11.73 -12.14
C THR A 234 -2.98 10.91 -11.43
N SER A 235 -2.86 10.67 -10.13
CA SER A 235 -3.90 9.96 -9.35
C SER A 235 -5.18 10.78 -9.17
N MET A 236 -5.07 12.11 -9.17
CA MET A 236 -6.23 13.01 -9.12
C MET A 236 -7.05 12.95 -10.41
N ALA A 237 -6.40 12.89 -11.58
CA ALA A 237 -7.10 12.71 -12.85
C ALA A 237 -7.54 11.26 -13.12
N SER A 238 -6.82 10.24 -12.66
CA SER A 238 -7.13 8.84 -12.97
C SER A 238 -8.43 8.39 -12.32
N THR A 239 -9.21 7.48 -12.90
CA THR A 239 -10.34 6.81 -12.21
C THR A 239 -9.88 5.86 -11.10
N GLY A 240 -8.58 5.59 -11.04
CA GLY A 240 -7.97 4.57 -10.19
C GLY A 240 -8.04 3.18 -10.78
N TYR A 241 -8.77 2.94 -11.87
CA TYR A 241 -8.84 1.65 -12.57
C TYR A 241 -8.86 1.79 -14.10
N ASP A 242 -8.46 2.94 -14.61
CA ASP A 242 -8.20 3.21 -16.02
C ASP A 242 -6.84 2.64 -16.47
N GLY A 243 -6.40 2.96 -17.70
CA GLY A 243 -5.14 2.47 -18.26
C GLY A 243 -3.92 2.94 -17.47
N ILE A 244 -3.93 4.16 -16.93
CA ILE A 244 -2.77 4.71 -16.20
C ILE A 244 -2.56 4.07 -14.81
N SER A 245 -3.58 3.38 -14.26
CA SER A 245 -3.53 2.74 -12.94
C SER A 245 -2.37 1.74 -12.79
N VAL A 246 -2.14 0.89 -13.80
CA VAL A 246 -0.99 -0.03 -13.81
C VAL A 246 0.34 0.73 -13.85
N VAL A 247 0.42 1.83 -14.60
CA VAL A 247 1.67 2.58 -14.81
C VAL A 247 2.09 3.31 -13.53
N GLN A 248 1.13 3.88 -12.79
CA GLN A 248 1.38 4.45 -11.46
C GLN A 248 2.02 3.44 -10.50
N SER A 249 1.51 2.21 -10.52
CA SER A 249 2.10 1.11 -9.75
C SER A 249 3.51 0.78 -10.24
N MET A 250 3.69 0.57 -11.56
CA MET A 250 4.98 0.15 -12.13
C MET A 250 6.07 1.21 -11.98
N ARG A 251 5.75 2.50 -12.09
CA ARG A 251 6.68 3.62 -11.83
C ARG A 251 7.28 3.51 -10.43
N SER A 252 6.43 3.33 -9.45
CA SER A 252 6.81 3.31 -8.03
C SER A 252 7.53 2.00 -7.69
N TYR A 253 7.08 0.86 -8.22
CA TYR A 253 7.78 -0.41 -8.09
C TYR A 253 9.17 -0.38 -8.71
N HIS A 254 9.33 0.22 -9.89
CA HIS A 254 10.62 0.36 -10.54
C HIS A 254 11.61 1.13 -9.67
N ALA A 255 11.21 2.31 -9.18
CA ALA A 255 12.07 3.13 -8.32
C ALA A 255 12.44 2.40 -7.02
N ALA A 256 11.45 1.82 -6.33
CA ALA A 256 11.68 1.10 -5.08
C ALA A 256 12.54 -0.17 -5.29
N ALA A 257 12.37 -0.90 -6.39
CA ALA A 257 13.17 -2.09 -6.71
C ALA A 257 14.64 -1.75 -6.93
N ASN A 258 14.93 -0.70 -7.71
CA ASN A 258 16.30 -0.24 -7.93
C ASN A 258 16.97 0.16 -6.60
N ALA A 259 16.27 0.92 -5.76
CA ALA A 259 16.80 1.32 -4.46
C ALA A 259 17.12 0.10 -3.57
N ALA A 260 16.22 -0.88 -3.51
CA ALA A 260 16.44 -2.11 -2.73
C ALA A 260 17.62 -2.94 -3.25
N VAL A 261 17.77 -3.09 -4.57
CA VAL A 261 18.90 -3.83 -5.18
C VAL A 261 20.22 -3.13 -4.91
N ILE A 262 20.28 -1.80 -5.09
CA ILE A 262 21.50 -1.01 -4.80
C ILE A 262 21.86 -1.11 -3.31
N MET A 263 20.88 -0.93 -2.42
CA MET A 263 21.09 -1.01 -0.98
C MET A 263 21.51 -2.40 -0.52
N ALA A 264 20.88 -3.48 -1.01
CA ALA A 264 21.29 -4.84 -0.68
C ALA A 264 22.71 -5.15 -1.19
N ASN A 265 23.08 -4.68 -2.40
CA ASN A 265 24.44 -4.80 -2.90
C ASN A 265 25.44 -4.07 -2.01
N TYR A 266 25.15 -2.82 -1.62
CA TYR A 266 26.00 -2.04 -0.73
C TYR A 266 26.24 -2.77 0.60
N ILE A 267 25.19 -3.29 1.23
CA ILE A 267 25.30 -4.01 2.51
C ILE A 267 26.14 -5.29 2.34
N ARG A 268 25.99 -6.01 1.21
CA ARG A 268 26.85 -7.15 0.89
C ARG A 268 28.30 -6.73 0.69
N SER A 269 28.57 -5.60 0.06
CA SER A 269 29.94 -5.06 -0.07
C SER A 269 30.56 -4.70 1.27
N LEU A 270 29.77 -4.34 2.28
CA LEU A 270 30.25 -4.17 3.67
C LEU A 270 30.56 -5.50 4.37
N GLY A 271 30.16 -6.64 3.78
CA GLY A 271 30.37 -7.98 4.32
C GLY A 271 29.22 -8.52 5.18
N TYR A 272 28.01 -7.98 5.02
CA TYR A 272 26.79 -8.43 5.72
C TYR A 272 25.81 -9.09 4.75
N ASN A 273 25.05 -10.08 5.23
CA ASN A 273 24.02 -10.71 4.43
C ASN A 273 22.89 -9.72 4.17
N ALA A 274 22.50 -9.59 2.91
CA ALA A 274 21.36 -8.76 2.53
C ALA A 274 20.68 -9.33 1.29
N ARG A 275 19.34 -9.27 1.30
CA ARG A 275 18.49 -9.63 0.18
C ARG A 275 17.51 -8.50 -0.12
N ALA A 276 17.45 -8.08 -1.37
CA ALA A 276 16.41 -7.17 -1.85
C ALA A 276 15.07 -7.92 -2.00
N GLN A 277 14.00 -7.25 -1.60
CA GLN A 277 12.62 -7.71 -1.65
C GLN A 277 11.85 -6.70 -2.49
N HIS A 278 11.39 -7.07 -3.69
CA HIS A 278 10.68 -6.14 -4.56
C HIS A 278 9.65 -6.84 -5.46
N TYR A 279 8.83 -6.06 -6.18
CA TYR A 279 7.69 -6.53 -6.99
C TYR A 279 7.95 -7.77 -7.84
N VAL A 280 9.15 -7.88 -8.40
CA VAL A 280 9.48 -8.97 -9.32
C VAL A 280 9.79 -10.27 -8.57
N ASN A 281 10.28 -10.18 -7.33
CA ASN A 281 10.78 -11.32 -6.55
C ASN A 281 10.74 -10.99 -5.04
N TYR A 282 9.64 -11.39 -4.38
CA TYR A 282 9.45 -11.26 -2.93
C TYR A 282 9.54 -12.62 -2.24
N GLU A 283 10.22 -12.67 -1.09
CA GLU A 283 10.14 -13.76 -0.12
C GLU A 283 9.33 -13.38 1.13
N VAL A 284 8.82 -12.14 1.18
CA VAL A 284 8.13 -11.58 2.35
C VAL A 284 6.80 -10.94 1.96
N VAL A 285 5.86 -10.96 2.91
CA VAL A 285 4.63 -10.16 2.86
C VAL A 285 4.97 -8.74 3.33
N MET A 286 4.88 -7.77 2.43
CA MET A 286 5.35 -6.40 2.70
C MET A 286 4.58 -5.66 3.80
N THR A 287 3.29 -5.93 3.99
CA THR A 287 2.43 -5.19 4.93
C THR A 287 2.90 -5.32 6.38
N PRO A 288 3.15 -6.53 6.92
CA PRO A 288 3.79 -6.67 8.23
C PRO A 288 5.17 -6.01 8.33
N CYS A 289 6.00 -6.06 7.27
CA CYS A 289 7.31 -5.42 7.28
C CYS A 289 7.20 -3.89 7.44
N LEU A 290 6.27 -3.26 6.71
CA LEU A 290 6.03 -1.82 6.80
C LEU A 290 5.55 -1.40 8.19
N ILE A 291 4.65 -2.17 8.80
CA ILE A 291 4.15 -1.90 10.16
C ILE A 291 5.30 -2.06 11.17
N ALA A 292 6.09 -3.12 11.05
CA ALA A 292 7.24 -3.37 11.92
C ALA A 292 8.32 -2.28 11.82
N ALA A 293 8.45 -1.64 10.65
CA ALA A 293 9.36 -0.54 10.39
C ALA A 293 8.77 0.86 10.74
N GLY A 294 7.61 0.92 11.40
CA GLY A 294 6.97 2.19 11.77
C GLY A 294 6.42 3.00 10.59
N MET A 295 6.20 2.36 9.44
CA MET A 295 5.79 3.02 8.19
C MET A 295 4.27 2.96 7.93
N GLY A 296 3.47 2.47 8.88
CA GLY A 296 2.03 2.49 8.73
C GLY A 296 1.28 1.61 9.71
N GLU A 297 -0.04 1.64 9.57
CA GLU A 297 -1.00 0.81 10.29
C GLU A 297 -1.81 -0.03 9.32
N LEU A 298 -2.29 -1.19 9.79
CA LEU A 298 -3.19 -2.04 9.02
C LEU A 298 -4.52 -1.32 8.77
N THR A 299 -5.17 -1.62 7.65
CA THR A 299 -6.35 -0.88 7.20
C THR A 299 -7.54 -1.78 6.88
N ARG A 300 -8.70 -1.17 6.57
CA ARG A 300 -9.90 -1.86 6.07
C ARG A 300 -9.64 -2.76 4.85
N THR A 301 -8.64 -2.43 4.02
CA THR A 301 -8.28 -3.28 2.87
C THR A 301 -7.63 -4.59 3.28
N GLY A 302 -7.12 -4.71 4.51
CA GLY A 302 -6.54 -5.92 5.07
C GLY A 302 -5.15 -6.28 4.55
N ASP A 303 -4.89 -6.09 3.26
CA ASP A 303 -3.62 -6.48 2.62
C ASP A 303 -2.65 -5.31 2.47
N SER A 304 -2.99 -4.11 2.94
CA SER A 304 -2.15 -2.92 2.81
C SER A 304 -2.07 -2.15 4.12
N ALA A 305 -0.86 -1.70 4.43
CA ALA A 305 -0.61 -0.67 5.43
C ALA A 305 -0.80 0.71 4.79
N ALA A 306 -1.31 1.67 5.55
CA ALA A 306 -1.33 3.07 5.15
C ALA A 306 -0.30 3.85 5.97
N HIS A 307 0.49 4.68 5.29
CA HIS A 307 1.39 5.63 5.91
C HIS A 307 0.62 6.90 6.32
N PRO A 308 0.91 7.54 7.46
CA PRO A 308 0.18 8.73 7.95
C PRO A 308 0.19 9.92 6.98
N ARG A 309 1.26 10.08 6.18
CA ARG A 309 1.39 11.18 5.20
C ARG A 309 0.90 10.84 3.80
N ILE A 310 1.17 9.62 3.34
CA ILE A 310 1.04 9.26 1.91
C ILE A 310 -0.02 8.17 1.70
N GLY A 311 -0.71 7.77 2.77
CA GLY A 311 -1.73 6.73 2.79
C GLY A 311 -1.26 5.44 2.12
N PHE A 312 -2.05 4.93 1.20
CA PHE A 312 -1.73 3.82 0.29
C PHE A 312 -1.06 4.26 -1.02
N ARG A 313 -0.84 5.56 -1.27
CA ARG A 313 -0.31 6.10 -2.53
C ARG A 313 1.20 5.90 -2.62
N HIS A 314 1.66 4.70 -2.30
CA HIS A 314 3.05 4.30 -2.46
C HIS A 314 3.12 2.85 -2.93
N LYS A 315 4.27 2.48 -3.47
CA LYS A 315 4.71 1.09 -3.55
C LYS A 315 5.99 0.96 -2.76
N SER A 316 6.14 -0.20 -2.15
CA SER A 316 7.28 -0.46 -1.27
C SER A 316 8.10 -1.62 -1.77
N SER A 317 9.39 -1.57 -1.47
CA SER A 317 10.34 -2.67 -1.49
C SER A 317 10.96 -2.78 -0.09
N ALA A 318 11.80 -3.79 0.13
CA ALA A 318 12.58 -3.88 1.35
C ALA A 318 13.95 -4.49 1.09
N VAL A 319 14.81 -4.41 2.11
CA VAL A 319 16.04 -5.19 2.22
C VAL A 319 16.01 -5.94 3.54
N THR A 320 16.02 -7.27 3.50
CA THR A 320 16.20 -8.10 4.70
C THR A 320 17.71 -8.30 4.94
N THR A 321 18.20 -8.09 6.16
CA THR A 321 19.65 -8.09 6.46
C THR A 321 20.01 -8.51 7.88
N ASP A 322 21.26 -8.95 8.08
CA ASP A 322 21.90 -9.14 9.39
C ASP A 322 22.84 -7.99 9.79
N LEU A 323 22.89 -6.89 9.01
CA LEU A 323 23.59 -5.67 9.38
C LEU A 323 23.06 -5.16 10.73
N PRO A 324 23.93 -4.91 11.73
CA PRO A 324 23.50 -4.38 13.02
C PRO A 324 22.87 -2.98 12.87
N LEU A 325 21.59 -2.88 13.21
CA LEU A 325 20.78 -1.66 13.09
C LEU A 325 19.89 -1.48 14.33
N VAL A 326 19.39 -0.27 14.51
CA VAL A 326 18.39 0.08 15.52
C VAL A 326 17.05 0.26 14.82
N ALA A 327 16.09 -0.59 15.17
CA ALA A 327 14.75 -0.54 14.61
C ALA A 327 13.95 0.68 15.08
N ASP A 328 13.09 1.17 14.19
CA ASP A 328 12.00 2.08 14.47
C ASP A 328 10.88 1.37 15.23
N LYS A 329 10.10 2.16 15.98
CA LYS A 329 8.91 1.65 16.65
C LYS A 329 7.72 1.65 15.69
N PRO A 330 6.84 0.64 15.74
CA PRO A 330 5.53 0.71 15.11
C PRO A 330 4.75 1.95 15.56
N ILE A 331 3.85 2.43 14.70
CA ILE A 331 3.11 3.68 14.91
C ILE A 331 1.61 3.42 15.11
N ASP A 332 0.95 4.40 15.73
CA ASP A 332 -0.50 4.50 15.90
C ASP A 332 -0.91 5.94 15.58
N PHE A 333 -1.63 6.12 14.47
CA PHE A 333 -2.12 7.42 14.03
C PHE A 333 -3.65 7.44 13.91
N GLY A 334 -4.33 6.48 14.54
CA GLY A 334 -5.79 6.38 14.55
C GLY A 334 -6.39 5.68 13.34
N MET A 335 -5.61 4.96 12.53
CA MET A 335 -6.11 4.31 11.31
C MET A 335 -7.20 3.25 11.59
N GLN A 336 -7.11 2.53 12.71
CA GLN A 336 -8.11 1.54 13.10
C GLN A 336 -9.48 2.21 13.32
N ASP A 337 -9.51 3.25 14.16
CA ASP A 337 -10.71 4.03 14.46
C ASP A 337 -11.29 4.67 13.20
N PHE A 338 -10.42 5.22 12.35
CA PHE A 338 -10.81 5.78 11.07
C PHE A 338 -11.45 4.73 10.14
N CYS A 339 -10.83 3.55 10.04
CA CYS A 339 -11.32 2.48 9.19
C CYS A 339 -12.69 1.97 9.62
N ARG A 340 -13.01 1.90 10.93
CA ARG A 340 -14.33 1.48 11.43
C ARG A 340 -15.46 2.28 10.82
N VAL A 341 -15.31 3.60 10.76
CA VAL A 341 -16.39 4.52 10.34
C VAL A 341 -16.34 4.92 8.87
N CYS A 342 -15.17 4.91 8.23
CA CYS A 342 -15.00 5.50 6.90
C CYS A 342 -15.71 4.72 5.79
N LYS A 343 -15.37 3.44 5.60
CA LYS A 343 -15.90 2.51 4.58
C LYS A 343 -15.82 2.96 3.10
N LYS A 344 -15.32 4.16 2.80
CA LYS A 344 -15.26 4.73 1.43
C LYS A 344 -14.55 3.84 0.41
N CYS A 345 -13.51 3.11 0.81
CA CYS A 345 -12.83 2.15 -0.07
C CYS A 345 -13.71 0.93 -0.42
N ALA A 346 -14.58 0.49 0.49
CA ALA A 346 -15.55 -0.58 0.25
C ALA A 346 -16.68 -0.10 -0.67
N ASP A 347 -17.23 1.09 -0.39
CA ASP A 347 -18.28 1.73 -1.22
C ASP A 347 -17.87 1.85 -2.69
N ASN A 348 -16.58 2.12 -2.94
CA ASN A 348 -16.04 2.39 -4.26
C ASN A 348 -15.29 1.19 -4.86
N CYS A 349 -15.32 0.01 -4.24
CA CYS A 349 -14.62 -1.16 -4.78
C CYS A 349 -15.39 -1.74 -5.99
N PRO A 350 -14.87 -1.65 -7.23
CA PRO A 350 -15.61 -2.16 -8.40
C PRO A 350 -15.78 -3.68 -8.37
N ALA A 351 -14.89 -4.39 -7.67
CA ALA A 351 -14.96 -5.84 -7.47
C ALA A 351 -15.83 -6.25 -6.29
N GLN A 352 -16.33 -5.30 -5.49
CA GLN A 352 -17.02 -5.54 -4.21
C GLN A 352 -16.24 -6.54 -3.32
N ALA A 353 -14.92 -6.39 -3.29
CA ALA A 353 -14.01 -7.31 -2.61
C ALA A 353 -13.73 -6.90 -1.16
N ILE A 354 -13.85 -5.60 -0.84
CA ILE A 354 -13.47 -5.05 0.47
C ILE A 354 -14.67 -5.16 1.42
N THR A 355 -14.43 -5.66 2.64
CA THR A 355 -15.49 -5.84 3.65
C THR A 355 -16.10 -4.52 4.16
N PHE A 356 -17.38 -4.60 4.52
CA PHE A 356 -18.15 -3.57 5.21
C PHE A 356 -18.19 -3.75 6.74
N ASP A 357 -17.53 -4.77 7.28
CA ASP A 357 -17.50 -5.04 8.73
C ASP A 357 -17.05 -3.80 9.51
N ASP A 358 -17.73 -3.49 10.61
CA ASP A 358 -17.35 -2.36 11.46
C ASP A 358 -15.96 -2.62 12.05
N ASP A 359 -15.79 -3.74 12.73
CA ASP A 359 -14.57 -4.11 13.43
C ASP A 359 -13.67 -5.10 12.66
N PRO A 360 -12.36 -5.10 12.92
CA PRO A 360 -11.47 -6.13 12.42
C PRO A 360 -11.79 -7.48 13.07
N ILE A 361 -11.73 -8.55 12.29
CA ILE A 361 -12.04 -9.92 12.73
C ILE A 361 -10.76 -10.78 12.74
N PRO A 362 -10.71 -11.86 13.56
CA PRO A 362 -9.60 -12.81 13.51
C PRO A 362 -9.38 -13.39 12.11
N HIS A 363 -8.18 -13.24 11.57
CA HIS A 363 -7.76 -13.86 10.32
C HIS A 363 -6.27 -14.16 10.34
N ASN A 364 -5.91 -15.43 10.07
CA ASN A 364 -4.53 -15.91 10.11
C ASN A 364 -3.75 -15.46 11.37
N GLY A 365 -4.37 -15.58 12.55
CA GLY A 365 -3.71 -15.31 13.82
C GLY A 365 -3.71 -13.84 14.29
N TYR A 366 -4.22 -12.88 13.54
CA TYR A 366 -4.34 -11.48 13.99
C TYR A 366 -5.66 -10.82 13.59
N LEU A 367 -6.05 -9.75 14.29
CA LEU A 367 -7.25 -8.97 13.98
C LEU A 367 -7.01 -8.11 12.74
N ARG A 368 -7.87 -8.25 11.73
CA ARG A 368 -7.86 -7.43 10.53
C ARG A 368 -9.21 -7.38 9.84
N TRP A 369 -9.45 -6.34 9.05
CA TRP A 369 -10.48 -6.42 8.00
C TRP A 369 -9.97 -7.30 6.86
N ASN A 370 -10.90 -7.97 6.18
CA ASN A 370 -10.55 -8.89 5.10
C ASN A 370 -11.12 -8.41 3.77
N THR A 371 -10.26 -8.39 2.76
CA THR A 371 -10.66 -8.26 1.37
C THR A 371 -10.67 -9.65 0.77
N ASP A 372 -11.68 -9.95 -0.06
CA ASP A 372 -11.67 -11.11 -0.94
C ASP A 372 -10.58 -10.92 -2.01
N SER A 373 -9.39 -11.42 -1.71
CA SER A 373 -8.21 -11.27 -2.56
C SER A 373 -8.38 -11.94 -3.92
N LYS A 374 -9.25 -12.96 -4.02
CA LYS A 374 -9.57 -13.63 -5.29
C LYS A 374 -10.44 -12.73 -6.17
N LYS A 375 -11.51 -12.14 -5.64
CA LYS A 375 -12.33 -11.16 -6.38
C LYS A 375 -11.51 -9.96 -6.83
N CYS A 376 -10.67 -9.42 -5.93
CA CYS A 376 -9.77 -8.31 -6.24
C CYS A 376 -8.81 -8.69 -7.38
N ALA A 377 -8.17 -9.86 -7.31
CA ALA A 377 -7.25 -10.34 -8.35
C ALA A 377 -7.96 -10.57 -9.69
N VAL A 378 -9.15 -11.19 -9.70
CA VAL A 378 -9.94 -11.37 -10.93
C VAL A 378 -10.19 -10.03 -11.59
N PHE A 379 -10.71 -9.04 -10.85
CA PHE A 379 -10.97 -7.71 -11.41
C PHE A 379 -9.69 -7.07 -11.94
N ARG A 380 -8.60 -7.06 -11.14
CA ARG A 380 -7.33 -6.45 -11.56
C ARG A 380 -6.74 -7.08 -12.82
N CYS A 381 -6.86 -8.40 -12.96
CA CYS A 381 -6.40 -9.09 -14.16
C CYS A 381 -7.32 -8.85 -15.36
N ALA A 382 -8.63 -8.83 -15.16
CA ALA A 382 -9.65 -8.90 -16.21
C ALA A 382 -10.49 -7.62 -16.39
N ASN A 383 -10.00 -6.49 -15.91
CA ASN A 383 -10.68 -5.18 -15.97
C ASN A 383 -10.89 -4.72 -17.42
N ASP A 384 -12.11 -4.67 -17.93
CA ASP A 384 -12.37 -4.25 -19.32
C ASP A 384 -12.40 -2.72 -19.52
N GLU A 385 -12.30 -1.94 -18.43
CA GLU A 385 -12.35 -0.46 -18.43
C GLU A 385 -10.95 0.16 -18.22
N GLY A 386 -9.91 -0.66 -18.16
CA GLY A 386 -8.53 -0.20 -17.99
C GLY A 386 -7.56 -1.35 -17.80
N VAL A 387 -6.47 -1.12 -17.07
CA VAL A 387 -5.49 -2.15 -16.74
C VAL A 387 -5.11 -2.07 -15.26
N ASN A 388 -5.29 -3.19 -14.53
CA ASN A 388 -5.24 -3.26 -13.06
C ASN A 388 -6.33 -2.40 -12.37
N CYS A 389 -6.16 -2.16 -11.07
CA CYS A 389 -7.00 -1.32 -10.24
C CYS A 389 -6.19 -0.84 -9.03
N GLY A 390 -6.51 0.37 -8.58
CA GLY A 390 -6.06 1.07 -7.40
C GLY A 390 -7.14 2.03 -6.90
N ARG A 391 -8.42 1.75 -7.19
CA ARG A 391 -9.54 2.62 -6.79
C ARG A 391 -9.60 2.88 -5.30
N CYS A 392 -9.32 1.87 -4.48
CA CYS A 392 -9.23 2.01 -3.02
C CYS A 392 -8.14 2.99 -2.58
N ILE A 393 -7.04 3.08 -3.34
CA ILE A 393 -5.99 4.09 -3.14
C ILE A 393 -6.57 5.46 -3.54
N LYS A 394 -7.13 5.60 -4.74
CA LYS A 394 -7.67 6.89 -5.19
C LYS A 394 -8.67 7.50 -4.22
N VAL A 395 -9.58 6.73 -3.64
CA VAL A 395 -10.69 7.25 -2.84
C VAL A 395 -10.42 7.35 -1.35
N CYS A 396 -9.32 6.78 -0.85
CA CYS A 396 -9.01 6.84 0.59
C CYS A 396 -8.73 8.30 1.02
N PRO A 397 -9.37 8.80 2.09
CA PRO A 397 -9.11 10.17 2.59
C PRO A 397 -7.68 10.36 3.12
N TRP A 398 -7.03 9.29 3.61
CA TRP A 398 -5.63 9.33 4.07
C TRP A 398 -4.60 9.43 2.94
N ASN A 399 -5.01 9.30 1.68
CA ASN A 399 -4.10 9.53 0.56
C ASN A 399 -4.05 11.01 0.26
N SER A 400 -3.10 11.73 0.88
CA SER A 400 -3.03 13.19 0.84
C SER A 400 -3.31 13.77 -0.53
N LYS A 401 -4.42 14.47 -0.72
CA LYS A 401 -4.90 14.87 -2.07
C LYS A 401 -4.27 16.16 -2.56
N GLU A 402 -3.60 16.87 -1.66
CA GLU A 402 -2.95 18.15 -1.88
C GLU A 402 -2.04 18.44 -0.69
N ASP A 403 -1.09 19.35 -0.91
CA ASP A 403 -0.25 19.91 0.13
C ASP A 403 -0.85 21.24 0.61
N SER A 404 -1.76 21.17 1.57
CA SER A 404 -2.45 22.35 2.10
C SER A 404 -2.75 22.24 3.60
N TRP A 405 -2.72 23.38 4.29
CA TRP A 405 -2.92 23.45 5.75
C TRP A 405 -4.26 22.84 6.20
N PHE A 406 -5.32 22.98 5.39
CA PHE A 406 -6.63 22.45 5.74
C PHE A 406 -6.70 20.94 5.55
N HIS A 407 -5.94 20.40 4.61
CA HIS A 407 -5.81 18.95 4.45
C HIS A 407 -5.03 18.36 5.63
N GLU A 408 -3.93 19.01 6.05
CA GLU A 408 -3.20 18.63 7.26
C GLU A 408 -4.09 18.68 8.51
N ALA A 409 -4.89 19.75 8.67
CA ALA A 409 -5.86 19.83 9.76
C ALA A 409 -6.90 18.68 9.69
N GLY A 410 -7.34 18.31 8.49
CA GLY A 410 -8.20 17.15 8.27
C GLY A 410 -7.58 15.85 8.78
N LEU A 411 -6.33 15.56 8.37
CA LEU A 411 -5.60 14.38 8.83
C LEU A 411 -5.38 14.39 10.35
N TRP A 412 -5.10 15.56 10.94
CA TRP A 412 -4.98 15.70 12.39
C TRP A 412 -6.28 15.33 13.10
N ILE A 413 -7.42 15.81 12.62
CA ILE A 413 -8.76 15.47 13.13
C ILE A 413 -9.00 13.96 12.98
N GLY A 414 -8.69 13.39 11.81
CA GLY A 414 -8.81 11.95 11.54
C GLY A 414 -8.03 11.07 12.52
N SER A 415 -6.94 11.58 13.11
CA SER A 415 -6.15 10.87 14.12
C SER A 415 -6.74 10.90 15.54
N LYS A 416 -7.88 11.57 15.80
CA LYS A 416 -8.42 11.77 17.16
C LYS A 416 -9.56 10.82 17.54
N GLY A 417 -9.75 9.73 16.80
CA GLY A 417 -10.72 8.68 17.08
C GLY A 417 -11.95 8.70 16.19
N GLU A 418 -12.93 7.85 16.49
CA GLU A 418 -14.05 7.54 15.58
C GLU A 418 -14.94 8.74 15.26
N THR A 419 -15.36 9.53 16.25
CA THR A 419 -16.22 10.70 16.03
C THR A 419 -15.55 11.73 15.11
N ALA A 420 -14.27 12.01 15.35
CA ALA A 420 -13.48 12.92 14.53
C ALA A 420 -13.27 12.36 13.11
N SER A 421 -13.06 11.05 13.00
CA SER A 421 -12.95 10.34 11.72
C SER A 421 -14.24 10.39 10.88
N THR A 422 -15.41 10.28 11.51
CA THR A 422 -16.71 10.44 10.83
C THR A 422 -16.83 11.84 10.24
N PHE A 423 -16.45 12.87 11.00
CA PHE A 423 -16.46 14.25 10.52
C PHE A 423 -15.52 14.46 9.33
N LEU A 424 -14.28 13.93 9.40
CA LEU A 424 -13.34 13.97 8.27
C LEU A 424 -13.91 13.30 7.02
N LYS A 425 -14.53 12.12 7.15
CA LYS A 425 -15.18 11.44 6.03
C LYS A 425 -16.25 12.34 5.38
N THR A 426 -17.14 12.92 6.18
CA THR A 426 -18.20 13.81 5.67
C THR A 426 -17.62 15.00 4.91
N ILE A 427 -16.56 15.62 5.44
CA ILE A 427 -15.86 16.71 4.76
C ILE A 427 -15.25 16.21 3.43
N ASP A 428 -14.57 15.07 3.45
CA ASP A 428 -13.92 14.51 2.27
C ASP A 428 -14.92 14.27 1.12
N ASP A 429 -16.10 13.75 1.46
CA ASP A 429 -17.23 13.57 0.53
C ASP A 429 -17.81 14.91 0.05
N MET A 430 -18.00 15.89 0.95
CA MET A 430 -18.51 17.22 0.59
C MET A 430 -17.62 17.97 -0.42
N PHE A 431 -16.31 17.82 -0.32
CA PHE A 431 -15.35 18.42 -1.26
C PHE A 431 -15.22 17.64 -2.57
N GLY A 432 -15.88 16.48 -2.70
CA GLY A 432 -15.79 15.63 -3.87
C GLY A 432 -14.44 14.90 -4.00
N TYR A 433 -13.66 14.75 -2.92
CA TYR A 433 -12.42 14.00 -3.03
C TYR A 433 -12.68 12.54 -3.42
N GLY A 434 -11.85 12.03 -4.32
CA GLY A 434 -12.03 10.71 -4.92
C GLY A 434 -12.77 10.71 -6.27
N THR A 435 -13.23 11.86 -6.75
CA THR A 435 -13.61 12.04 -8.16
C THR A 435 -12.41 12.35 -9.05
N GLU A 436 -12.59 12.28 -10.35
CA GLU A 436 -11.59 12.57 -11.36
C GLU A 436 -11.62 14.05 -11.77
N ASP A 437 -10.45 14.70 -11.85
CA ASP A 437 -10.27 15.98 -12.56
C ASP A 437 -9.45 15.74 -13.83
N LEU A 438 -10.13 15.30 -14.88
CA LEU A 438 -9.51 15.00 -16.17
C LEU A 438 -8.91 16.25 -16.82
N THR A 439 -9.59 17.40 -16.68
CA THR A 439 -9.23 18.62 -17.40
C THR A 439 -7.93 19.25 -16.92
N GLN A 440 -7.58 19.05 -15.65
CA GLN A 440 -6.40 19.68 -15.06
C GLN A 440 -5.14 18.81 -15.17
N TYR A 441 -5.25 17.50 -14.95
CA TYR A 441 -4.08 16.64 -14.76
C TYR A 441 -3.97 15.45 -15.71
N GLN A 442 -4.96 15.19 -16.57
CA GLN A 442 -4.86 14.08 -17.52
C GLN A 442 -3.86 14.43 -18.64
N TRP A 443 -2.67 13.84 -18.56
CA TRP A 443 -1.60 14.03 -19.56
C TRP A 443 -1.39 12.80 -20.45
N TRP A 444 -1.95 11.65 -20.08
CA TRP A 444 -1.73 10.39 -20.77
C TRP A 444 -2.78 10.14 -21.86
N LEU A 445 -2.40 9.30 -22.82
CA LEU A 445 -3.30 8.79 -23.84
C LEU A 445 -4.01 7.52 -23.35
N GLU A 446 -5.22 7.30 -23.85
CA GLU A 446 -6.00 6.10 -23.59
C GLU A 446 -6.38 5.39 -24.90
N TRP A 447 -6.45 4.06 -24.83
CA TRP A 447 -6.86 3.19 -25.93
C TRP A 447 -7.88 2.16 -25.43
N PRO A 448 -9.13 2.57 -25.16
CA PRO A 448 -10.15 1.69 -24.57
C PRO A 448 -10.40 0.41 -25.36
N GLU A 449 -10.23 0.46 -26.69
CA GLU A 449 -10.31 -0.69 -27.59
C GLU A 449 -9.29 -1.79 -27.25
N ASN A 450 -8.16 -1.45 -26.62
CA ASN A 450 -7.09 -2.38 -26.24
C ASN A 450 -7.25 -2.94 -24.82
N TYR A 451 -8.18 -2.42 -24.01
CA TYR A 451 -8.38 -2.94 -22.66
C TYR A 451 -8.98 -4.34 -22.67
N LYS A 452 -9.86 -4.61 -23.64
CA LYS A 452 -10.41 -5.94 -23.88
C LYS A 452 -9.41 -6.78 -24.67
N PHE A 453 -9.33 -8.06 -24.34
CA PHE A 453 -8.40 -8.99 -24.99
C PHE A 453 -9.10 -10.30 -25.32
N GLN A 454 -8.63 -10.94 -26.39
CA GLN A 454 -9.11 -12.26 -26.79
C GLN A 454 -8.44 -13.34 -25.94
N ILE A 455 -9.26 -14.28 -25.46
CA ILE A 455 -8.77 -15.52 -24.85
C ILE A 455 -8.43 -16.46 -26.01
N PRO A 456 -7.18 -16.93 -26.16
CA PRO A 456 -6.84 -17.92 -27.18
C PRO A 456 -7.73 -19.14 -27.04
N ALA A 457 -8.30 -19.61 -28.16
CA ALA A 457 -9.04 -20.86 -28.17
C ALA A 457 -8.12 -21.99 -27.71
N VAL A 458 -8.55 -22.77 -26.71
CA VAL A 458 -7.84 -23.99 -26.32
C VAL A 458 -7.85 -24.92 -27.54
N PRO A 459 -6.70 -25.39 -28.03
CA PRO A 459 -6.69 -26.40 -29.08
C PRO A 459 -7.46 -27.60 -28.56
N THR A 460 -8.59 -27.94 -29.18
CA THR A 460 -9.27 -29.21 -28.92
C THR A 460 -8.30 -30.31 -29.32
N VAL A 461 -7.66 -30.95 -28.34
CA VAL A 461 -6.92 -32.19 -28.60
C VAL A 461 -7.97 -33.20 -29.04
N PRO A 462 -7.91 -33.74 -30.27
CA PRO A 462 -8.84 -34.78 -30.68
C PRO A 462 -8.71 -35.94 -29.69
N ALA A 463 -9.83 -36.39 -29.13
CA ALA A 463 -9.85 -37.63 -28.36
C ALA A 463 -9.30 -38.73 -29.27
N LYS A 464 -8.16 -39.32 -28.88
CA LYS A 464 -7.60 -40.51 -29.52
C LYS A 464 -8.29 -41.75 -29.01
#